data_AF-A0A261FD06-F1
#
_entry.id   AF-A0A261FD06-F1
#
_cell.length_a   1.000
_cell.length_b   1.000
_cell.length_c   1.000
_cell.angle_alpha   90.00
_cell.angle_beta   90.00
_cell.angle_gamma   90.00
#
_symmetry.space_group_name_H-M   'P 1'
#
loop_
_entity.id
_entity.type
_entity.pdbx_description
1 polymer ?
#
loop_
_entity_poly.entity_id
_entity_poly.type
_entity_poly.pdbx_seq_one_letter_code
_entity_poly.pdbx_strand_id
1 'polypeptide(L)'
;MSDKVISYHQARMIFKETTGIEAAMEGGEDDEYFFVPPIDRMLQPIDDCAWYVNKKTGKLERLYASPLMPEGFGKNMYYRDFKDVRDTEE
;
A
#
# COMPACT_ATOMS: atom_id res chain seq x y z
N MET A 1 17.09 -12.16 -8.06
CA MET A 1 16.66 -11.93 -6.67
C MET A 1 15.15 -12.04 -6.66
N SER A 2 14.53 -12.55 -5.59
CA SER A 2 13.08 -12.70 -5.57
C SER A 2 12.44 -11.32 -5.51
N ASP A 3 12.11 -10.72 -6.66
CA ASP A 3 11.42 -9.42 -6.78
C ASP A 3 9.98 -9.46 -6.23
N LYS A 4 9.58 -10.60 -5.63
CA LYS A 4 8.28 -10.78 -5.00
C LYS A 4 8.33 -10.34 -3.54
N VAL A 5 7.48 -9.36 -3.20
CA VAL A 5 7.16 -9.00 -1.83
C VAL A 5 6.14 -10.00 -1.32
N ILE A 6 6.52 -10.80 -0.34
CA ILE A 6 5.72 -11.93 0.15
C ILE A 6 5.14 -11.69 1.54
N SER A 7 5.55 -10.62 2.22
CA SER A 7 5.06 -10.28 3.55
C SER A 7 4.76 -8.79 3.68
N TYR A 8 3.84 -8.47 4.59
CA TYR A 8 3.52 -7.09 4.91
C TYR A 8 4.72 -6.36 5.55
N HIS A 9 5.56 -7.07 6.31
CA HIS A 9 6.83 -6.55 6.83
C HIS A 9 7.70 -5.94 5.72
N GLN A 10 7.95 -6.73 4.66
CA GLN A 10 8.74 -6.26 3.51
C GLN A 10 8.10 -5.03 2.85
N ALA A 11 6.77 -4.99 2.75
CA ALA A 11 6.05 -3.84 2.21
C ALA A 11 6.23 -2.57 3.07
N ARG A 12 6.22 -2.70 4.40
CA ARG A 12 6.52 -1.59 5.33
C ARG A 12 7.95 -1.09 5.18
N MET A 13 8.92 -2.00 5.03
CA MET A 13 10.31 -1.63 4.81
C MET A 13 10.50 -0.86 3.50
N ILE A 14 9.89 -1.34 2.41
CA ILE A 14 9.89 -0.63 1.11
C ILE A 14 9.27 0.77 1.24
N PHE A 15 8.12 0.88 1.91
CA PHE A 15 7.47 2.16 2.15
C PHE A 15 8.38 3.14 2.90
N LYS A 16 8.97 2.68 4.00
CA LYS A 16 9.87 3.47 4.84
C LYS A 16 11.13 3.91 4.10
N GLU A 17 11.77 3.00 3.37
CA GLU A 17 12.97 3.31 2.58
C GLU A 17 12.68 4.31 1.46
N THR A 18 11.50 4.24 0.85
CA THR A 18 11.12 5.11 -0.27
C THR A 18 10.66 6.49 0.18
N THR A 19 9.93 6.57 1.30
CA THR A 19 9.26 7.81 1.73
C THR A 19 9.94 8.50 2.92
N GLY A 20 10.73 7.77 3.70
CA GLY A 20 11.25 8.22 5.00
C GLY A 20 10.21 8.24 6.13
N ILE A 21 8.99 7.72 5.89
CA ILE A 21 7.87 7.75 6.84
C ILE A 21 7.70 6.35 7.45
N GLU A 22 7.40 6.28 8.74
CA GLU A 22 7.05 5.03 9.41
C GLU A 22 5.67 4.54 8.95
N ALA A 23 5.58 3.28 8.52
CA ALA A 23 4.32 2.63 8.19
C ALA A 23 3.63 2.09 9.46
N ALA A 24 2.30 2.04 9.45
CA ALA A 24 1.54 1.38 10.50
C ALA A 24 1.85 -0.13 10.55
N MET A 25 1.71 -0.75 11.72
CA MET A 25 1.89 -2.20 11.91
C MET A 25 0.79 -3.02 11.23
N GLU A 26 -0.33 -2.39 10.86
CA GLU A 26 -1.50 -3.01 10.24
C GLU A 26 -1.76 -2.34 8.89
N GLY A 27 -2.30 -3.11 7.95
CA GLY A 27 -2.61 -2.68 6.59
C GLY A 27 -3.54 -3.66 5.91
N GLY A 28 -3.53 -3.65 4.58
CA GLY A 28 -4.37 -4.54 3.77
C GLY A 28 -3.55 -5.34 2.76
N GLU A 29 -4.05 -6.51 2.36
CA GLU A 29 -3.46 -7.34 1.32
C GLU A 29 -4.53 -7.90 0.37
N ASP A 30 -4.25 -7.86 -0.93
CA ASP A 30 -4.95 -8.64 -1.95
C ASP A 30 -3.95 -9.41 -2.82
N ASP A 31 -4.38 -10.10 -3.88
CA ASP A 31 -3.49 -10.93 -4.70
C ASP A 31 -2.33 -10.18 -5.38
N GLU A 32 -2.41 -8.87 -5.55
CA GLU A 32 -1.44 -8.05 -6.28
C GLU A 32 -0.71 -7.02 -5.41
N TYR A 33 -1.34 -6.50 -4.35
CA TYR A 33 -0.83 -5.37 -3.58
C TYR A 33 -0.90 -5.59 -2.08
N PHE A 34 0.02 -4.93 -1.37
CA PHE A 34 -0.15 -4.55 0.02
C PHE A 34 -0.58 -3.08 0.09
N PHE A 35 -1.65 -2.77 0.80
CA PHE A 35 -2.00 -1.42 1.22
C PHE A 35 -1.21 -1.06 2.48
N VAL A 36 -0.40 0.01 2.41
CA VAL A 36 0.54 0.40 3.47
C VAL A 36 0.24 1.82 3.95
N PRO A 37 -0.60 2.01 4.98
CA PRO A 37 -0.83 3.33 5.54
C PRO A 37 0.37 3.81 6.39
N PRO A 38 0.67 5.12 6.41
CA PRO A 38 1.59 5.69 7.38
C PRO A 38 1.05 5.49 8.80
N ILE A 39 1.95 5.40 9.78
CA ILE A 39 1.57 5.28 11.20
C ILE A 39 0.83 6.53 11.70
N ASP A 40 1.27 7.69 11.24
CA ASP A 40 0.57 8.95 11.45
C ASP A 40 -0.43 9.18 10.30
N ARG A 41 -1.72 9.13 10.63
CA ARG A 41 -2.79 9.34 9.66
C ARG A 41 -2.82 10.75 9.07
N MET A 42 -2.20 11.73 9.73
CA MET A 42 -2.06 13.09 9.19
C MET A 42 -1.10 13.13 7.99
N LEU A 43 -0.25 12.10 7.83
CA LEU A 43 0.63 11.93 6.69
C LEU A 43 -0.04 11.13 5.55
N GLN A 44 -1.28 10.69 5.72
CA GLN A 44 -2.03 10.16 4.59
C GLN A 44 -2.22 11.26 3.55
N PRO A 45 -2.13 10.91 2.26
CA PRO A 45 -2.47 11.83 1.20
C PRO A 45 -3.87 12.43 1.43
N ILE A 46 -3.97 13.75 1.28
CA ILE A 46 -5.26 14.46 1.24
C ILE A 46 -5.90 14.31 -0.15
N ASP A 47 -5.09 13.89 -1.14
CA ASP A 47 -5.63 13.42 -2.40
C ASP A 47 -6.31 12.06 -2.20
N ASP A 48 -7.27 11.76 -3.08
CA ASP A 48 -8.04 10.52 -3.11
C ASP A 48 -7.17 9.26 -3.41
N CYS A 49 -5.85 9.32 -3.21
CA CYS A 49 -4.92 8.22 -3.42
C CYS A 49 -4.38 7.67 -2.10
N ALA A 50 -3.89 6.44 -2.15
CA ALA A 50 -3.20 5.82 -1.04
C ALA A 50 -1.93 5.10 -1.50
N TRP A 51 -1.18 4.60 -0.54
CA TRP A 51 0.11 3.97 -0.76
C TRP A 51 -0.03 2.46 -0.83
N TYR A 52 0.49 1.88 -1.90
CA TYR A 52 0.44 0.45 -2.16
C TYR A 52 1.81 -0.07 -2.57
N VAL A 53 2.19 -1.25 -2.10
CA VAL A 53 3.37 -1.96 -2.59
C VAL A 53 2.92 -3.08 -3.48
N ASN A 54 3.41 -3.07 -4.72
CA ASN A 54 3.13 -4.10 -5.69
C ASN A 54 3.92 -5.36 -5.37
N LYS A 55 3.22 -6.46 -5.11
CA LYS A 55 3.86 -7.70 -4.70
C LYS A 55 4.76 -8.32 -5.74
N LYS A 56 4.51 -8.08 -7.03
CA LYS A 56 5.27 -8.70 -8.12
C LYS A 56 6.54 -7.93 -8.46
N THR A 57 6.55 -6.62 -8.20
CA THR A 57 7.62 -5.74 -8.65
C THR A 57 8.38 -5.07 -7.51
N GLY A 58 7.88 -5.15 -6.28
CA GLY A 58 8.46 -4.47 -5.12
C GLY A 58 8.39 -2.94 -5.18
N LYS A 59 7.60 -2.38 -6.09
CA LYS A 59 7.47 -0.93 -6.24
C LYS A 59 6.43 -0.37 -5.28
N LEU A 60 6.78 0.73 -4.62
CA LEU A 60 5.81 1.61 -3.97
C LEU A 60 5.08 2.43 -5.04
N GLU A 61 3.77 2.33 -5.06
CA GLU A 61 2.86 3.01 -5.98
C GLU A 61 1.88 3.88 -5.21
N ARG A 62 1.58 5.06 -5.74
CA ARG A 62 0.51 5.94 -5.26
C ARG A 62 -0.68 5.78 -6.20
N LEU A 63 -1.75 5.13 -5.72
CA LEU A 63 -2.88 4.74 -6.55
C LEU A 63 -4.18 5.29 -5.96
N TYR A 64 -5.15 5.58 -6.84
CA TYR A 64 -6.45 6.10 -6.44
C TYR A 64 -7.19 5.09 -5.56
N ALA A 65 -7.83 5.54 -4.49
CA ALA A 65 -8.42 4.72 -3.43
C ALA A 65 -9.74 5.34 -2.91
N SER A 66 -10.51 5.97 -3.79
CA SER A 66 -11.76 6.66 -3.45
C SER A 66 -12.88 6.26 -4.40
N PRO A 67 -14.15 6.21 -3.93
CA PRO A 67 -15.29 5.87 -4.77
C PRO A 67 -15.55 6.90 -5.86
N LEU A 68 -14.98 8.11 -5.72
CA LEU A 68 -15.22 9.28 -6.57
C LEU A 68 -14.20 9.44 -7.70
N MET A 69 -13.45 8.39 -8.04
CA MET A 69 -12.45 8.47 -9.12
C MET A 69 -13.09 8.91 -10.43
N PRO A 70 -12.57 9.98 -11.09
CA PRO A 70 -13.05 10.39 -12.40
C PRO A 70 -12.95 9.25 -13.43
N GLU A 71 -13.93 9.18 -14.31
CA GLU A 71 -13.91 8.20 -15.40
C GLU A 71 -12.69 8.42 -16.31
N GLY A 72 -12.00 7.33 -16.67
CA GLY A 72 -10.76 7.37 -17.46
C GLY A 72 -9.47 7.58 -16.66
N PHE A 73 -9.54 7.76 -15.33
CA PHE A 73 -8.36 7.95 -14.48
C PHE A 73 -7.79 6.61 -13.97
N GLY A 74 -7.04 5.87 -14.78
CA GLY A 74 -6.22 4.74 -14.30
C GLY A 74 -6.95 3.65 -13.47
N LYS A 75 -6.24 3.05 -12.51
CA LYS A 75 -6.71 1.94 -11.65
C LYS A 75 -7.23 2.49 -10.32
N ASN A 76 -8.49 2.18 -9.99
CA ASN A 76 -9.07 2.47 -8.67
C ASN A 76 -8.91 1.27 -7.73
N MET A 77 -8.33 1.49 -6.57
CA MET A 77 -8.12 0.49 -5.53
C MET A 77 -9.30 0.40 -4.56
N TYR A 78 -10.22 1.39 -4.55
CA TYR A 78 -11.34 1.46 -3.59
C TYR A 78 -12.25 0.22 -3.61
N TYR A 79 -12.51 -0.34 -4.78
CA TYR A 79 -13.41 -1.48 -4.94
C TYR A 79 -12.72 -2.84 -4.78
N ARG A 80 -11.42 -2.86 -4.43
CA ARG A 80 -10.67 -4.09 -4.24
C ARG A 80 -10.88 -4.59 -2.81
N ASP A 81 -11.07 -5.91 -2.70
CA ASP A 81 -11.25 -6.58 -1.41
C ASP A 81 -9.87 -6.83 -0.77
N PHE A 82 -9.41 -5.87 0.02
CA PHE A 82 -8.19 -6.00 0.81
C PHE A 82 -8.50 -6.70 2.14
N LYS A 83 -7.80 -7.80 2.41
CA LYS A 83 -7.86 -8.48 3.69
C LYS A 83 -6.93 -7.82 4.68
N ASP A 84 -7.35 -7.68 5.92
CA ASP A 84 -6.51 -7.13 6.98
C ASP A 84 -5.25 -7.99 7.16
N VAL A 85 -4.11 -7.33 7.20
CA VAL A 85 -2.81 -7.93 7.50
C VAL A 85 -2.09 -7.14 8.58
N ARG A 86 -1.27 -7.84 9.34
CA ARG A 86 -0.45 -7.27 10.39
C ARG A 86 0.98 -7.73 10.22
N ASP A 87 1.91 -6.84 10.53
CA ASP A 87 3.32 -7.18 10.60
C ASP A 87 3.56 -8.09 11.80
N THR A 88 3.85 -9.35 11.49
CA THR A 88 4.44 -10.32 12.40
C THR A 88 5.91 -10.36 12.02
N GLU A 89 6.78 -9.75 12.81
CA GLU A 89 8.24 -9.74 12.61
C GLU A 89 8.77 -11.18 12.47
N GLU A 90 8.83 -11.73 11.25
CA GLU A 90 9.56 -12.96 10.91
C GLU A 90 10.85 -12.60 10.16
#